data_AF-A0A1V6FYZ4-F1
#
_entry.id   AF-A0A1V6FYZ4-F1
#
_cell.length_a   1.000
_cell.length_b   1.000
_cell.length_c   1.000
_cell.angle_alpha   90.00
_cell.angle_beta   90.00
_cell.angle_gamma   90.00
#
_symmetry.space_group_name_H-M   'P 1'
#
loop_
_entity.id
_entity.type
_entity.pdbx_description
1 polymer ?
#
loop_
_entity_poly.entity_id
_entity_poly.type
_entity_poly.pdbx_seq_one_letter_code
_entity_poly.pdbx_strand_id
1 'polypeptide(L)'
;MPKLKFHICCEITNALKLNIGSLLHKERMLYHDDRLNEKIVDILEIGYPDMVISDAITIGHGFESCAKPFHLGLVMISNDPIAADVVAAQILGYKPSDVRHLKIASERGYGSIEPDSVSVHGDISIAELAARTSGVVSEFQDIQKVETPIRFYEGIGPNTHEICYGGCMAAVKGCLGTIDARRPGSLKRASGGAIVTGIFEGDVDAGDGTCVLIGDCTEVRGNLRAKKVKRVKGCPIGAVQLTTVLPFTFDMPSPLFDPRDTPLVVLNTILKGAQKVLHGAF
;
A
#
# COMPACT_ATOMS: atom_id res chain seq x y z
N MET A 1 12.19 -4.34 16.09
CA MET A 1 10.90 -4.09 16.77
C MET A 1 9.88 -3.60 15.74
N PRO A 2 9.09 -4.48 15.12
CA PRO A 2 8.04 -4.08 14.17
C PRO A 2 6.84 -3.41 14.85
N LYS A 3 6.10 -2.64 14.06
CA LYS A 3 4.82 -2.03 14.44
C LYS A 3 3.70 -2.76 13.71
N LEU A 4 2.74 -3.30 14.45
CA LEU A 4 1.59 -3.96 13.84
C LEU A 4 0.64 -2.92 13.22
N LYS A 5 0.33 -3.07 11.93
CA LYS A 5 -0.66 -2.25 11.23
C LYS A 5 -1.19 -2.94 9.98
N PHE A 6 -2.33 -2.48 9.49
CA PHE A 6 -2.81 -2.79 8.14
C PHE A 6 -1.93 -2.09 7.08
N HIS A 7 -1.84 -2.67 5.87
CA HIS A 7 -1.05 -2.12 4.77
C HIS A 7 -1.75 -2.31 3.42
N ILE A 8 -1.95 -1.24 2.65
CA ILE A 8 -2.77 -1.24 1.42
C ILE A 8 -2.25 -2.09 0.24
N CYS A 9 -1.00 -2.58 0.33
CA CYS A 9 -0.36 -3.37 -0.73
C CYS A 9 0.33 -4.65 -0.26
N CYS A 10 0.39 -4.87 1.05
CA CYS A 10 1.00 -6.06 1.65
C CYS A 10 0.11 -6.68 2.72
N GLU A 11 -1.17 -6.27 2.79
CA GLU A 11 -2.19 -6.65 3.78
C GLU A 11 -1.85 -6.20 5.21
N ILE A 12 -0.68 -6.58 5.72
CA ILE A 12 -0.18 -6.28 7.06
C ILE A 12 1.24 -5.69 7.02
N THR A 13 1.63 -5.03 8.11
CA THR A 13 3.03 -4.79 8.44
C THR A 13 3.32 -5.39 9.80
N ASN A 14 4.31 -6.25 9.85
CA ASN A 14 4.93 -6.70 11.08
C ASN A 14 6.41 -7.06 10.82
N ALA A 15 6.86 -8.28 11.15
CA ALA A 15 8.27 -8.67 11.12
C ALA A 15 8.86 -8.66 9.71
N LEU A 16 8.24 -9.36 8.76
CA LEU A 16 8.81 -9.53 7.41
C LEU A 16 8.87 -8.18 6.69
N LYS A 17 7.77 -7.43 6.72
CA LYS A 17 7.70 -6.11 6.07
C LYS A 17 8.67 -5.10 6.69
N LEU A 18 8.99 -5.20 7.98
CA LEU A 18 9.95 -4.31 8.64
C LEU A 18 11.35 -4.43 8.03
N ASN A 19 11.74 -5.61 7.53
CA ASN A 19 13.07 -5.84 6.96
C ASN A 19 13.38 -4.94 5.75
N ILE A 20 12.37 -4.43 5.05
CA ILE A 20 12.55 -3.37 4.03
C ILE A 20 13.25 -2.13 4.61
N GLY A 21 13.14 -1.90 5.92
CA GLY A 21 13.81 -0.85 6.66
C GLY A 21 15.34 -0.96 6.66
N SER A 22 15.89 -2.17 6.46
CA SER A 22 17.33 -2.42 6.38
C SER A 22 17.94 -1.91 5.06
N LEU A 23 17.12 -1.62 4.06
CA LEU A 23 17.55 -1.08 2.77
C LEU A 23 17.77 0.44 2.82
N LEU A 24 18.67 0.94 1.97
CA LEU A 24 18.85 2.38 1.77
C LEU A 24 17.56 3.01 1.23
N HIS A 25 17.36 4.29 1.52
CA HIS A 25 16.13 5.00 1.09
C HIS A 25 15.86 4.86 -0.42
N LYS A 26 16.91 4.95 -1.26
CA LYS A 26 16.81 4.79 -2.71
C LYS A 26 16.40 3.37 -3.14
N GLU A 27 16.75 2.36 -2.34
CA GLU A 27 16.51 0.93 -2.64
C GLU A 27 15.11 0.49 -2.21
N ARG A 28 14.49 1.17 -1.24
CA ARG A 28 13.15 0.83 -0.75
C ARG A 28 12.10 0.85 -1.86
N MET A 29 12.25 1.77 -2.83
CA MET A 29 11.36 1.91 -3.98
C MET A 29 11.72 1.02 -5.17
N LEU A 30 12.90 0.39 -5.20
CA LEU A 30 13.22 -0.60 -6.24
C LEU A 30 12.26 -1.78 -6.12
N TYR A 31 11.77 -2.27 -7.26
CA TYR A 31 10.82 -3.40 -7.31
C TYR A 31 9.55 -3.16 -6.49
N HIS A 32 9.13 -1.89 -6.36
CA HIS A 32 7.85 -1.52 -5.79
C HIS A 32 6.75 -1.66 -6.86
N ASP A 33 6.63 -2.90 -7.36
CA ASP A 33 5.74 -3.37 -8.42
C ASP A 33 5.17 -4.75 -8.04
N ASP A 34 4.94 -5.63 -9.01
CA ASP A 34 4.49 -7.00 -8.79
C ASP A 34 5.45 -7.82 -7.90
N ARG A 35 6.73 -7.44 -7.84
CA ARG A 35 7.77 -8.13 -7.07
C ARG A 35 7.90 -7.64 -5.63
N LEU A 36 7.05 -6.72 -5.16
CA LEU A 36 7.18 -6.14 -3.82
C LEU A 36 7.14 -7.20 -2.71
N ASN A 37 6.25 -8.18 -2.83
CA ASN A 37 6.13 -9.26 -1.82
C ASN A 37 7.30 -10.25 -1.91
N GLU A 38 7.79 -10.56 -3.11
CA GLU A 38 9.01 -11.36 -3.29
C GLU A 38 10.21 -10.67 -2.65
N LYS A 39 10.38 -9.38 -2.92
CA LYS A 39 11.45 -8.57 -2.32
C LYS A 39 11.41 -8.59 -0.79
N ILE A 40 10.22 -8.57 -0.18
CA ILE A 40 10.10 -8.67 1.29
C ILE A 40 10.69 -9.99 1.79
N VAL A 41 10.42 -11.09 1.09
CA VAL A 41 10.92 -12.43 1.41
C VAL A 41 12.40 -12.57 1.08
N ASP A 42 12.88 -12.03 -0.04
CA ASP A 42 14.30 -12.06 -0.44
C ASP A 42 15.22 -11.51 0.67
N ILE A 43 14.76 -10.50 1.42
CA ILE A 43 15.56 -9.90 2.49
C ILE A 43 15.76 -10.87 3.66
N LEU A 44 14.91 -11.88 3.84
CA LEU A 44 15.10 -12.92 4.85
C LEU A 44 16.36 -13.76 4.60
N GLU A 45 16.83 -13.88 3.34
CA GLU A 45 18.09 -14.57 3.02
C GLU A 45 19.30 -13.88 3.65
N ILE A 46 19.27 -12.55 3.70
CA ILE A 46 20.39 -11.73 4.18
C ILE A 46 20.23 -11.42 5.67
N GLY A 47 18.99 -11.26 6.14
CA GLY A 47 18.68 -10.91 7.52
C GLY A 47 17.43 -11.63 8.01
N TYR A 48 17.63 -12.77 8.66
CA TYR A 48 16.59 -13.52 9.36
C TYR A 48 16.53 -13.09 10.84
N PRO A 49 15.44 -12.47 11.32
CA PRO A 49 15.36 -12.05 12.72
C PRO A 49 15.17 -13.25 13.68
N ASP A 50 16.13 -13.51 14.55
CA ASP A 50 16.02 -14.57 15.58
C ASP A 50 15.17 -14.17 16.79
N MET A 51 14.83 -12.89 16.92
CA MET A 51 13.94 -12.37 17.96
C MET A 51 13.13 -11.19 17.41
N VAL A 52 11.81 -11.31 17.51
CA VAL A 52 10.85 -10.29 17.07
C VAL A 52 10.06 -9.82 18.27
N ILE A 53 10.15 -8.53 18.59
CA ILE A 53 9.29 -7.85 19.56
C ILE A 53 8.37 -6.92 18.78
N SER A 54 7.11 -7.29 18.61
CA SER A 54 6.10 -6.49 17.92
C SER A 54 5.40 -5.55 18.88
N ASP A 55 5.48 -4.24 18.60
CA ASP A 55 4.63 -3.24 19.22
C ASP A 55 3.25 -3.27 18.53
N ALA A 56 2.26 -3.78 19.26
CA ALA A 56 0.86 -3.78 18.90
C ALA A 56 0.01 -3.05 19.97
N ILE A 57 0.60 -2.10 20.70
CA ILE A 57 -0.11 -1.33 21.73
C ILE A 57 -1.15 -0.42 21.07
N THR A 58 -0.71 0.31 20.05
CA THR A 58 -1.56 1.09 19.17
C THR A 58 -1.26 0.66 17.75
N ILE A 59 -2.22 0.05 17.06
CA ILE A 59 -2.09 -0.36 15.67
C ILE A 59 -2.61 0.75 14.75
N GLY A 60 -2.14 0.75 13.49
CA GLY A 60 -2.62 1.68 12.46
C GLY A 60 -3.56 0.98 11.48
N HIS A 61 -4.69 1.61 11.15
CA HIS A 61 -5.57 1.17 10.05
C HIS A 61 -5.75 2.28 8.99
N GLY A 62 -6.29 1.93 7.83
CA GLY A 62 -6.38 2.80 6.66
C GLY A 62 -5.16 2.63 5.74
N PHE A 63 -4.48 3.73 5.45
CA PHE A 63 -3.32 3.78 4.55
C PHE A 63 -2.11 4.46 5.21
N GLU A 64 -0.92 4.23 4.66
CA GLU A 64 0.35 4.45 5.37
C GLU A 64 0.65 5.93 5.63
N SER A 65 0.18 6.82 4.76
CA SER A 65 0.44 8.26 4.87
C SER A 65 -0.44 8.96 5.90
N CYS A 66 -1.61 8.43 6.23
CA CYS A 66 -2.52 8.98 7.25
C CYS A 66 -3.22 7.86 8.02
N ALA A 67 -2.45 6.98 8.65
CA ALA A 67 -2.98 5.87 9.42
C ALA A 67 -3.79 6.38 10.62
N LYS A 68 -4.94 5.74 10.88
CA LYS A 68 -5.78 6.01 12.04
C LYS A 68 -5.37 5.08 13.19
N PRO A 69 -5.18 5.61 14.42
CA PRO A 69 -4.76 4.81 15.55
C PRO A 69 -5.92 3.99 16.12
N PHE A 70 -5.66 2.74 16.47
CA PHE A 70 -6.54 1.88 17.26
C PHE A 70 -5.75 1.28 18.41
N HIS A 71 -6.24 1.42 19.65
CA HIS A 71 -5.54 0.88 20.82
C HIS A 71 -5.90 -0.59 21.03
N LEU A 72 -4.91 -1.47 20.88
CA LEU A 72 -5.05 -2.91 21.07
C LEU A 72 -4.40 -3.39 22.39
N GLY A 73 -3.36 -2.69 22.86
CA GLY A 73 -2.71 -2.94 24.16
C GLY A 73 -1.83 -4.18 24.20
N LEU A 74 -1.26 -4.61 23.06
CA LEU A 74 -0.53 -5.87 22.95
C LEU A 74 0.98 -5.66 22.68
N VAL A 75 1.81 -6.49 23.29
CA VAL A 75 3.20 -6.71 22.89
C VAL A 75 3.34 -8.19 22.54
N MET A 76 3.83 -8.50 21.35
CA MET A 76 4.12 -9.89 20.97
C MET A 76 5.62 -10.11 20.93
N ILE A 77 6.06 -11.25 21.43
CA ILE A 77 7.46 -11.66 21.37
C ILE A 77 7.51 -13.02 20.69
N SER A 78 8.32 -13.14 19.65
CA SER A 78 8.51 -14.37 18.89
C SER A 78 9.99 -14.65 18.69
N ASN A 79 10.35 -15.92 18.68
CA ASN A 79 11.67 -16.42 18.26
C ASN A 79 11.73 -16.75 16.76
N ASP A 80 10.62 -16.55 16.05
CA ASP A 80 10.53 -16.81 14.61
C ASP A 80 9.71 -15.70 13.91
N PRO A 81 10.21 -15.11 12.81
CA PRO A 81 9.56 -14.02 12.11
C PRO A 81 8.33 -14.48 11.32
N ILE A 82 8.29 -15.72 10.82
CA ILE A 82 7.12 -16.28 10.13
C ILE A 82 5.99 -16.47 11.14
N ALA A 83 6.28 -17.10 12.28
CA ALA A 83 5.33 -17.28 13.37
C ALA A 83 4.75 -15.95 13.88
N ALA A 84 5.59 -14.91 13.99
CA ALA A 84 5.15 -13.58 14.39
C ALA A 84 4.11 -13.00 13.42
N ASP A 85 4.34 -13.13 12.10
CA ASP A 85 3.45 -12.59 11.08
C ASP A 85 2.20 -13.46 10.87
N VAL A 86 2.29 -14.78 11.08
CA VAL A 86 1.13 -15.69 11.09
C VAL A 86 0.15 -15.32 12.22
N VAL A 87 0.66 -15.04 13.42
CA VAL A 87 -0.17 -14.59 14.54
C VAL A 87 -0.72 -13.17 14.29
N ALA A 88 0.12 -12.28 13.76
CA ALA A 88 -0.29 -10.92 13.41
C ALA A 88 -1.42 -10.88 12.37
N ALA A 89 -1.34 -11.73 11.33
CA ALA A 89 -2.37 -11.85 10.30
C ALA A 89 -3.72 -12.22 10.92
N GLN A 90 -3.74 -13.24 11.79
CA GLN A 90 -4.95 -13.68 12.49
C GLN A 90 -5.53 -12.59 13.39
N ILE A 91 -4.67 -11.88 14.14
CA ILE A 91 -5.10 -10.76 14.99
C ILE A 91 -5.74 -9.65 14.16
N LEU A 92 -5.29 -9.39 12.93
CA LEU A 92 -5.88 -8.39 12.05
C LEU A 92 -7.05 -8.93 11.19
N GLY A 93 -7.47 -10.19 11.40
CA GLY A 93 -8.60 -10.79 10.70
C GLY A 93 -8.29 -11.35 9.32
N TYR A 94 -7.01 -11.48 8.95
CA TYR A 94 -6.57 -12.12 7.71
C TYR A 94 -6.30 -13.61 7.93
N LYS A 95 -6.55 -14.42 6.90
CA LYS A 95 -5.95 -15.76 6.85
C LYS A 95 -4.47 -15.60 6.51
N PRO A 96 -3.55 -16.35 7.14
CA PRO A 96 -2.12 -16.27 6.79
C PRO A 96 -1.84 -16.50 5.30
N SER A 97 -2.62 -17.37 4.64
CA SER A 97 -2.54 -17.63 3.20
C SER A 97 -2.90 -16.44 2.30
N ASP A 98 -3.69 -15.48 2.81
CA ASP A 98 -4.12 -14.30 2.07
C ASP A 98 -3.04 -13.19 2.12
N VAL A 99 -2.09 -13.29 3.07
CA VAL A 99 -0.94 -12.38 3.17
C VAL A 99 0.15 -12.85 2.21
N ARG A 100 0.37 -12.08 1.15
CA ARG A 100 1.14 -12.53 -0.03
C ARG A 100 2.58 -12.91 0.29
N HIS A 101 3.26 -12.10 1.09
CA HIS A 101 4.65 -12.37 1.47
C HIS A 101 4.78 -13.54 2.45
N LEU A 102 3.74 -13.86 3.25
CA LEU A 102 3.73 -15.08 4.06
C LEU A 102 3.60 -16.33 3.18
N LYS A 103 2.66 -16.30 2.20
CA LYS A 103 2.51 -17.37 1.22
C LYS A 103 3.82 -17.65 0.48
N ILE A 104 4.46 -16.61 -0.07
CA ILE A 104 5.74 -16.74 -0.77
C ILE A 104 6.83 -17.27 0.17
N ALA A 105 6.91 -16.79 1.42
CA ALA A 105 7.90 -17.30 2.37
C ALA A 105 7.71 -18.80 2.66
N SER A 106 6.47 -19.26 2.80
CA SER A 106 6.16 -20.68 3.00
C SER A 106 6.54 -21.52 1.78
N GLU A 107 6.19 -21.07 0.57
CA GLU A 107 6.53 -21.74 -0.70
C GLU A 107 8.05 -21.87 -0.90
N ARG A 108 8.83 -20.93 -0.36
CA ARG A 108 10.30 -20.95 -0.40
C ARG A 108 10.95 -21.73 0.75
N GLY A 109 10.15 -22.32 1.66
CA GLY A 109 10.64 -23.19 2.72
C GLY A 109 11.11 -22.48 3.99
N TYR A 110 10.74 -21.22 4.22
CA TYR A 110 11.08 -20.51 5.47
C TYR A 110 10.29 -20.99 6.69
N GLY A 111 9.15 -21.64 6.48
CA GLY A 111 8.31 -22.14 7.57
C GLY A 111 6.88 -22.43 7.14
N SER A 112 6.13 -23.07 8.02
CA SER A 112 4.69 -23.25 7.83
C SER A 112 3.95 -21.95 8.17
N ILE A 113 2.88 -21.69 7.43
CA ILE A 113 1.93 -20.60 7.70
C ILE A 113 0.60 -21.12 8.26
N GLU A 114 0.52 -22.42 8.56
CA GLU A 114 -0.65 -23.01 9.18
C GLU A 114 -0.78 -22.49 10.62
N PRO A 115 -1.97 -22.03 11.06
CA PRO A 115 -2.14 -21.51 12.42
C PRO A 115 -1.65 -22.47 13.52
N ASP A 116 -1.87 -23.77 13.34
CA ASP A 116 -1.52 -24.81 14.30
C ASP A 116 -0.01 -25.11 14.36
N SER A 117 0.80 -24.57 13.44
CA SER A 117 2.25 -24.71 13.49
C SER A 117 2.92 -23.77 14.50
N VAL A 118 2.16 -22.86 15.12
CA VAL A 118 2.68 -21.84 16.04
C VAL A 118 2.16 -22.09 17.45
N SER A 119 3.08 -22.32 18.40
CA SER A 119 2.74 -22.36 19.83
C SER A 119 2.68 -20.96 20.40
N VAL A 120 1.50 -20.56 20.89
CA VAL A 120 1.28 -19.24 21.48
C VAL A 120 1.05 -19.37 22.98
N HIS A 121 1.81 -18.61 23.75
CA HIS A 121 1.68 -18.48 25.20
C HIS A 121 1.42 -17.02 25.55
N GLY A 122 0.63 -16.78 26.58
CA GLY A 122 0.31 -15.43 27.01
C GLY A 122 -0.91 -15.39 27.92
N ASP A 123 -1.30 -14.17 28.25
CA ASP A 123 -2.45 -13.81 29.08
C ASP A 123 -3.74 -13.59 28.27
N ILE A 124 -3.67 -13.65 26.93
CA ILE A 124 -4.80 -13.44 26.02
C ILE A 124 -4.74 -14.38 24.81
N SER A 125 -5.91 -14.79 24.31
CA SER A 125 -6.03 -15.66 23.14
C SER A 125 -6.04 -14.87 21.81
N ILE A 126 -5.60 -15.53 20.72
CA ILE A 126 -5.70 -14.95 19.36
C ILE A 126 -7.16 -14.63 19.00
N ALA A 127 -8.09 -15.52 19.35
CA ALA A 127 -9.51 -15.32 19.05
C ALA A 127 -10.08 -14.06 19.73
N GLU A 128 -9.69 -13.80 20.98
CA GLU A 128 -10.11 -12.58 21.67
C GLU A 128 -9.49 -11.32 21.03
N LEU A 129 -8.21 -11.37 20.66
CA LEU A 129 -7.55 -10.27 19.96
C LEU A 129 -8.20 -9.99 18.59
N ALA A 130 -8.49 -11.03 17.81
CA ALA A 130 -9.20 -10.93 16.54
C ALA A 130 -10.64 -10.39 16.72
N ALA A 131 -11.32 -10.75 17.82
CA ALA A 131 -12.62 -10.16 18.13
C ALA A 131 -12.52 -8.65 18.39
N ARG A 132 -11.48 -8.19 19.11
CA ARG A 132 -11.23 -6.75 19.37
C ARG A 132 -10.99 -5.96 18.08
N THR A 133 -10.35 -6.55 17.08
CA THR A 133 -10.03 -5.90 15.80
C THR A 133 -11.11 -6.10 14.73
N SER A 134 -12.07 -7.02 14.93
CA SER A 134 -13.10 -7.36 13.93
C SER A 134 -13.94 -6.16 13.43
N GLY A 135 -14.14 -5.13 14.26
CA GLY A 135 -14.85 -3.91 13.90
C GLY A 135 -13.99 -2.84 13.22
N VAL A 136 -12.68 -3.06 13.08
CA VAL A 136 -11.76 -2.07 12.52
C VAL A 136 -11.84 -2.10 11.00
N VAL A 137 -12.43 -1.05 10.42
CA VAL A 137 -12.45 -0.86 8.97
C VAL A 137 -11.15 -0.19 8.52
N SER A 138 -10.32 -0.94 7.80
CA SER A 138 -9.14 -0.39 7.14
C SER A 138 -9.51 0.08 5.73
N GLU A 139 -9.63 1.39 5.55
CA GLU A 139 -10.02 1.99 4.27
C GLU A 139 -8.93 1.76 3.20
N PHE A 140 -9.33 1.73 1.93
CA PHE A 140 -8.45 1.57 0.75
C PHE A 140 -7.73 0.21 0.62
N GLN A 141 -7.99 -0.77 1.49
CA GLN A 141 -7.53 -2.14 1.27
C GLN A 141 -8.09 -2.70 -0.04
N ASP A 142 -9.36 -2.44 -0.29
CA ASP A 142 -10.07 -2.73 -1.54
C ASP A 142 -10.52 -1.40 -2.16
N ILE A 143 -9.97 -1.06 -3.33
CA ILE A 143 -10.28 0.20 -4.00
C ILE A 143 -11.70 0.20 -4.58
N GLN A 144 -12.25 -0.98 -4.92
CA GLN A 144 -13.57 -1.12 -5.51
C GLN A 144 -14.70 -0.78 -4.52
N LYS A 145 -14.41 -0.84 -3.21
CA LYS A 145 -15.36 -0.50 -2.14
C LYS A 145 -15.36 0.98 -1.75
N VAL A 146 -14.51 1.79 -2.36
CA VAL A 146 -14.43 3.22 -2.06
C VAL A 146 -15.62 3.94 -2.69
N GLU A 147 -16.35 4.70 -1.89
CA GLU A 147 -17.48 5.51 -2.38
C GLU A 147 -16.99 6.70 -3.20
N THR A 148 -17.01 6.56 -4.53
CA THR A 148 -16.63 7.62 -5.47
C THR A 148 -17.27 7.42 -6.84
N PRO A 149 -17.48 8.49 -7.62
CA PRO A 149 -17.87 8.39 -9.04
C PRO A 149 -16.77 7.86 -9.97
N ILE A 150 -15.53 7.70 -9.46
CA ILE A 150 -14.39 7.18 -10.23
C ILE A 150 -14.49 5.65 -10.30
N ARG A 151 -14.37 5.09 -11.51
CA ARG A 151 -14.31 3.64 -11.73
C ARG A 151 -12.86 3.17 -11.73
N PHE A 152 -12.59 2.03 -11.11
CA PHE A 152 -11.25 1.47 -11.00
C PHE A 152 -11.15 0.16 -11.78
N TYR A 153 -10.18 0.07 -12.68
CA TYR A 153 -9.91 -1.11 -13.48
C TYR A 153 -8.50 -1.63 -13.14
N GLU A 154 -8.45 -2.74 -12.42
CA GLU A 154 -7.22 -3.38 -11.94
C GLU A 154 -6.80 -4.49 -12.90
N GLY A 155 -5.75 -4.24 -13.68
CA GLY A 155 -5.11 -5.19 -14.57
C GLY A 155 -3.95 -5.95 -13.94
N ILE A 156 -3.49 -6.98 -14.64
CA ILE A 156 -2.37 -7.83 -14.23
C ILE A 156 -1.02 -7.13 -14.45
N GLY A 157 0.00 -7.59 -13.71
CA GLY A 157 1.39 -7.21 -13.95
C GLY A 157 1.90 -7.74 -15.30
N PRO A 158 2.89 -7.09 -15.94
CA PRO A 158 3.37 -7.49 -17.27
C PRO A 158 4.04 -8.87 -17.30
N ASN A 159 4.51 -9.37 -16.15
CA ASN A 159 5.20 -10.65 -16.02
C ASN A 159 4.49 -11.61 -15.05
N THR A 160 3.22 -11.35 -14.75
CA THR A 160 2.48 -12.13 -13.74
C THR A 160 1.06 -12.43 -14.21
N HIS A 161 0.42 -13.40 -13.55
CA HIS A 161 -1.02 -13.68 -13.72
C HIS A 161 -1.87 -13.04 -12.62
N GLU A 162 -1.30 -12.08 -11.90
CA GLU A 162 -1.91 -11.45 -10.74
C GLU A 162 -1.92 -9.93 -10.89
N ILE A 163 -2.88 -9.29 -10.22
CA ILE A 163 -2.95 -7.84 -10.11
C ILE A 163 -1.66 -7.33 -9.46
N CYS A 164 -1.12 -6.22 -9.97
CA CYS A 164 0.06 -5.58 -9.41
C CYS A 164 -0.29 -4.78 -8.14
N TYR A 165 -0.41 -5.47 -7.00
CA TYR A 165 -0.80 -4.85 -5.72
C TYR A 165 0.23 -3.85 -5.18
N GLY A 166 1.52 -4.13 -5.36
CA GLY A 166 2.60 -3.25 -4.94
C GLY A 166 2.80 -2.03 -5.84
N GLY A 167 2.28 -2.03 -7.07
CA GLY A 167 2.59 -1.03 -8.07
C GLY A 167 1.68 0.19 -8.05
N CYS A 168 1.15 0.52 -9.24
CA CYS A 168 0.41 1.76 -9.45
C CYS A 168 -0.85 1.88 -8.59
N MET A 169 -1.56 0.77 -8.36
CA MET A 169 -2.78 0.81 -7.57
C MET A 169 -2.53 1.14 -6.10
N ALA A 170 -1.42 0.67 -5.51
CA ALA A 170 -1.01 1.10 -4.16
C ALA A 170 -0.82 2.63 -4.11
N ALA A 171 -0.17 3.19 -5.12
CA ALA A 171 0.08 4.62 -5.19
C ALA A 171 -1.21 5.43 -5.40
N VAL A 172 -2.17 4.90 -6.19
CA VAL A 172 -3.52 5.48 -6.33
C VAL A 172 -4.25 5.46 -5.00
N LYS A 173 -4.33 4.30 -4.33
CA LYS A 173 -4.94 4.13 -3.00
C LYS A 173 -4.38 5.13 -1.99
N GLY A 174 -3.05 5.24 -1.88
CA GLY A 174 -2.39 6.18 -0.98
C GLY A 174 -2.66 7.65 -1.33
N CYS A 175 -2.70 8.00 -2.62
CA CYS A 175 -3.00 9.36 -3.07
C CYS A 175 -4.45 9.74 -2.75
N LEU A 176 -5.41 8.91 -3.13
CA LEU A 176 -6.84 9.14 -2.89
C LEU A 176 -7.16 9.17 -1.40
N GLY A 177 -6.58 8.26 -0.63
CA GLY A 177 -6.66 8.27 0.83
C GLY A 177 -6.15 9.57 1.41
N THR A 178 -4.97 10.04 1.00
CA THR A 178 -4.38 11.29 1.53
C THR A 178 -5.25 12.50 1.21
N ILE A 179 -5.84 12.56 0.02
CA ILE A 179 -6.77 13.62 -0.39
C ILE A 179 -7.99 13.62 0.53
N ASP A 180 -8.62 12.46 0.73
CA ASP A 180 -9.84 12.36 1.52
C ASP A 180 -9.61 12.58 3.01
N ALA A 181 -8.51 12.05 3.57
CA ALA A 181 -8.15 12.28 4.97
C ALA A 181 -7.89 13.77 5.27
N ARG A 182 -7.32 14.52 4.32
CA ARG A 182 -7.09 15.97 4.48
C ARG A 182 -8.34 16.81 4.28
N ARG A 183 -9.22 16.39 3.38
CA ARG A 183 -10.52 17.03 3.11
C ARG A 183 -11.60 15.96 2.96
N PRO A 184 -12.27 15.56 4.05
CA PRO A 184 -13.25 14.48 4.03
C PRO A 184 -14.36 14.66 2.99
N GLY A 185 -14.72 13.55 2.33
CA GLY A 185 -15.76 13.50 1.29
C GLY A 185 -15.31 14.05 -0.06
N SER A 186 -14.00 14.26 -0.26
CA SER A 186 -13.47 14.69 -1.56
C SER A 186 -13.69 13.62 -2.62
N LEU A 187 -13.58 12.34 -2.27
CA LEU A 187 -13.81 11.24 -3.21
C LEU A 187 -15.28 11.11 -3.63
N LYS A 188 -16.21 11.36 -2.70
CA LYS A 188 -17.66 11.35 -2.98
C LYS A 188 -18.09 12.48 -3.93
N ARG A 189 -17.36 13.61 -3.90
CA ARG A 189 -17.62 14.80 -4.72
C ARG A 189 -16.75 14.86 -5.99
N ALA A 190 -15.88 13.87 -6.20
CA ALA A 190 -15.01 13.83 -7.36
C ALA A 190 -15.83 13.76 -8.65
N SER A 191 -15.32 14.35 -9.73
CA SER A 191 -15.94 14.17 -11.04
C SER A 191 -15.76 12.72 -11.52
N GLY A 192 -16.77 12.22 -12.26
CA GLY A 192 -16.76 10.85 -12.76
C GLY A 192 -15.66 10.61 -13.80
N GLY A 193 -15.18 9.38 -13.86
CA GLY A 193 -14.20 8.94 -14.85
C GLY A 193 -13.67 7.55 -14.54
N ALA A 194 -12.49 7.21 -15.07
CA ALA A 194 -11.88 5.91 -14.85
C ALA A 194 -10.38 6.03 -14.54
N ILE A 195 -9.89 5.13 -13.70
CA ILE A 195 -8.47 4.88 -13.48
C ILE A 195 -8.19 3.43 -13.86
N VAL A 196 -7.20 3.23 -14.73
CA VAL A 196 -6.74 1.90 -15.16
C VAL A 196 -5.28 1.73 -14.76
N THR A 197 -4.94 0.58 -14.21
CA THR A 197 -3.57 0.18 -13.88
C THR A 197 -3.28 -1.21 -14.39
N GLY A 198 -2.06 -1.49 -14.85
CA GLY A 198 -1.68 -2.82 -15.34
C GLY A 198 -2.31 -3.15 -16.70
N ILE A 199 -2.16 -4.40 -17.12
CA ILE A 199 -2.75 -4.91 -18.37
C ILE A 199 -4.17 -5.38 -18.05
N PHE A 200 -5.16 -4.58 -18.44
CA PHE A 200 -6.56 -4.87 -18.19
C PHE A 200 -7.19 -5.56 -19.39
N GLU A 201 -7.73 -6.76 -19.18
CA GLU A 201 -8.49 -7.52 -20.17
C GLU A 201 -9.99 -7.17 -20.04
N GLY A 202 -10.56 -6.58 -21.09
CA GLY A 202 -11.97 -6.17 -21.11
C GLY A 202 -12.17 -4.69 -21.45
N ASP A 203 -13.44 -4.30 -21.53
CA ASP A 203 -13.85 -2.95 -21.91
C ASP A 203 -13.75 -1.99 -20.72
N VAL A 204 -13.28 -0.77 -20.99
CA VAL A 204 -13.15 0.33 -20.02
C VAL A 204 -14.11 1.44 -20.41
N ASP A 205 -15.02 1.80 -19.50
CA ASP A 205 -15.92 2.94 -19.67
C ASP A 205 -15.70 4.00 -18.59
N ALA A 206 -15.21 5.17 -19.01
CA ALA A 206 -15.08 6.37 -18.19
C ALA A 206 -16.29 7.32 -18.30
N GLY A 207 -17.34 6.93 -19.03
CA GLY A 207 -18.47 7.79 -19.37
C GLY A 207 -18.02 9.04 -20.13
N ASP A 208 -18.60 10.17 -19.78
CA ASP A 208 -18.20 11.49 -20.31
C ASP A 208 -16.98 12.09 -19.57
N GLY A 209 -16.35 11.30 -18.69
CA GLY A 209 -15.20 11.66 -17.89
C GLY A 209 -13.85 11.38 -18.55
N THR A 210 -12.78 11.59 -17.77
CA THR A 210 -11.41 11.28 -18.19
C THR A 210 -11.05 9.86 -17.76
N CYS A 211 -10.42 9.10 -18.66
CA CYS A 211 -9.74 7.84 -18.33
C CYS A 211 -8.25 8.11 -18.09
N VAL A 212 -7.74 7.76 -16.91
CA VAL A 212 -6.34 7.89 -16.54
C VAL A 212 -5.67 6.52 -16.56
N LEU A 213 -4.73 6.33 -17.48
CA LEU A 213 -3.89 5.14 -17.57
C LEU A 213 -2.62 5.38 -16.76
N ILE A 214 -2.40 4.62 -15.69
CA ILE A 214 -1.32 4.84 -14.73
C ILE A 214 -0.37 3.65 -14.72
N GLY A 215 0.90 3.88 -15.07
CA GLY A 215 1.95 2.87 -15.15
C GLY A 215 2.55 2.72 -16.55
N ASP A 216 3.81 2.29 -16.61
CA ASP A 216 4.52 2.05 -17.88
C ASP A 216 3.95 0.84 -18.64
N CYS A 217 3.54 -0.20 -17.92
CA CYS A 217 2.95 -1.42 -18.45
C CYS A 217 1.45 -1.30 -18.78
N THR A 218 0.81 -0.19 -18.39
CA THR A 218 -0.66 -0.11 -18.40
C THR A 218 -1.22 -0.12 -19.82
N GLU A 219 -2.12 -1.07 -20.07
CA GLU A 219 -2.72 -1.36 -21.38
C GLU A 219 -4.18 -1.77 -21.17
N VAL A 220 -5.06 -1.41 -22.12
CA VAL A 220 -6.45 -1.89 -22.16
C VAL A 220 -6.59 -2.79 -23.38
N ARG A 221 -6.88 -4.07 -23.15
CA ARG A 221 -7.13 -5.08 -24.18
C ARG A 221 -8.64 -5.28 -24.35
N GLY A 222 -9.24 -4.27 -24.96
CA GLY A 222 -10.67 -4.15 -25.17
C GLY A 222 -11.00 -2.76 -25.73
N ASN A 223 -12.27 -2.39 -25.68
CA ASN A 223 -12.71 -1.05 -26.09
C ASN A 223 -12.54 -0.07 -24.92
N LEU A 224 -12.02 1.12 -25.22
CA LEU A 224 -11.91 2.21 -24.26
C LEU A 224 -12.84 3.35 -24.66
N ARG A 225 -13.89 3.58 -23.85
CA ARG A 225 -14.80 4.72 -23.98
C ARG A 225 -14.44 5.79 -22.94
N ALA A 226 -14.02 6.96 -23.40
CA ALA A 226 -13.77 8.12 -22.55
C ALA A 226 -13.83 9.42 -23.35
N LYS A 227 -14.21 10.54 -22.71
CA LYS A 227 -14.11 11.88 -23.33
C LYS A 227 -12.66 12.28 -23.57
N LYS A 228 -11.76 11.89 -22.66
CA LYS A 228 -10.33 12.15 -22.74
C LYS A 228 -9.54 11.00 -22.13
N VAL A 229 -8.40 10.68 -22.73
CA VAL A 229 -7.44 9.71 -22.17
C VAL A 229 -6.18 10.44 -21.74
N LYS A 230 -5.71 10.19 -20.51
CA LYS A 230 -4.47 10.74 -19.96
C LYS A 230 -3.57 9.60 -19.52
N ARG A 231 -2.31 9.59 -19.98
CA ARG A 231 -1.33 8.57 -19.57
C ARG A 231 -0.32 9.15 -18.59
N VAL A 232 -0.08 8.43 -17.51
CA VAL A 232 0.87 8.78 -16.45
C VAL A 232 1.86 7.63 -16.33
N LYS A 233 3.06 7.85 -16.84
CA LYS A 233 4.16 6.87 -16.87
C LYS A 233 4.90 6.81 -15.52
N GLY A 234 5.53 5.67 -15.26
CA GLY A 234 6.37 5.40 -14.08
C GLY A 234 6.15 4.01 -13.48
N CYS A 235 7.24 3.35 -13.07
CA CYS A 235 7.24 2.08 -12.34
C CYS A 235 8.48 1.98 -11.42
N PRO A 236 8.37 2.32 -10.11
CA PRO A 236 7.18 2.81 -9.44
C PRO A 236 6.81 4.23 -9.85
N ILE A 237 5.53 4.56 -9.77
CA ILE A 237 5.07 5.92 -10.03
C ILE A 237 5.43 6.87 -8.88
N GLY A 238 5.87 8.07 -9.23
CA GLY A 238 6.22 9.09 -8.23
C GLY A 238 4.98 9.64 -7.52
N ALA A 239 5.02 9.70 -6.18
CA ALA A 239 3.92 10.24 -5.38
C ALA A 239 3.52 11.67 -5.81
N VAL A 240 4.50 12.56 -6.04
CA VAL A 240 4.27 13.95 -6.48
C VAL A 240 3.51 14.02 -7.81
N GLN A 241 3.81 13.09 -8.72
CA GLN A 241 3.18 13.03 -10.04
C GLN A 241 1.69 12.68 -9.90
N LEU A 242 1.35 11.69 -9.08
CA LEU A 242 -0.05 11.33 -8.82
C LEU A 242 -0.81 12.40 -8.04
N THR A 243 -0.21 12.97 -6.99
CA THR A 243 -0.83 14.06 -6.20
C THR A 243 -1.02 15.35 -7.00
N THR A 244 -0.34 15.46 -8.14
CA THR A 244 -0.60 16.51 -9.12
C THR A 244 -1.71 16.07 -10.09
N VAL A 245 -1.59 14.90 -10.72
CA VAL A 245 -2.48 14.50 -11.80
C VAL A 245 -3.90 14.19 -11.32
N LEU A 246 -4.07 13.39 -10.28
CA LEU A 246 -5.39 12.90 -9.87
C LEU A 246 -6.32 14.02 -9.40
N PRO A 247 -5.89 14.95 -8.51
CA PRO A 247 -6.78 16.02 -8.06
C PRO A 247 -7.31 16.89 -9.19
N PHE A 248 -6.45 17.30 -10.11
CA PHE A 248 -6.87 18.12 -11.26
C PHE A 248 -7.71 17.37 -12.28
N THR A 249 -7.59 16.05 -12.36
CA THR A 249 -8.34 15.27 -13.35
C THR A 249 -9.76 14.96 -12.89
N PHE A 250 -9.96 14.84 -11.57
CA PHE A 250 -11.24 14.45 -10.96
C PHE A 250 -11.84 15.56 -10.07
N ASP A 251 -11.44 16.82 -10.29
CA ASP A 251 -11.94 18.01 -9.58
C ASP A 251 -11.88 17.89 -8.04
N MET A 252 -10.83 17.23 -7.53
CA MET A 252 -10.58 17.09 -6.10
C MET A 252 -9.56 18.13 -5.62
N PRO A 253 -9.58 18.49 -4.33
CA PRO A 253 -8.57 19.35 -3.74
C PRO A 253 -7.19 18.69 -3.80
N SER A 254 -6.17 19.41 -4.27
CA SER A 254 -4.79 18.89 -4.23
C SER A 254 -4.17 19.12 -2.85
N PRO A 255 -3.56 18.09 -2.24
CA PRO A 255 -2.79 18.22 -1.02
C PRO A 255 -1.59 19.18 -1.16
N LEU A 256 -1.06 19.34 -2.37
CA LEU A 256 0.10 20.20 -2.65
C LEU A 256 -0.19 21.70 -2.53
N PHE A 257 -1.45 22.10 -2.73
CA PHE A 257 -1.90 23.49 -2.62
C PHE A 257 -2.70 23.73 -1.33
N ASP A 258 -2.56 22.85 -0.33
CA ASP A 258 -3.12 23.09 0.98
C ASP A 258 -2.39 24.29 1.63
N PRO A 259 -3.10 25.34 2.08
CA PRO A 259 -2.46 26.51 2.70
C PRO A 259 -1.58 26.17 3.90
N ARG A 260 -1.87 25.06 4.60
CA ARG A 260 -1.09 24.58 5.75
C ARG A 260 0.30 24.09 5.36
N ASP A 261 0.44 23.52 4.16
CA ASP A 261 1.67 22.86 3.72
C ASP A 261 2.41 23.61 2.62
N THR A 262 1.73 24.49 1.89
CA THR A 262 2.34 25.28 0.80
C THR A 262 3.68 25.93 1.20
N PRO A 263 3.81 26.58 2.38
CA PRO A 263 5.10 27.15 2.81
C PRO A 263 6.20 26.10 2.96
N LEU A 264 5.87 24.93 3.53
CA LEU A 264 6.81 23.83 3.72
C LEU A 264 7.22 23.19 2.39
N VAL A 265 6.27 23.03 1.45
CA VAL A 265 6.54 22.48 0.12
C VAL A 265 7.52 23.39 -0.64
N VAL A 266 7.28 24.70 -0.63
CA VAL A 266 8.16 25.69 -1.29
C VAL A 266 9.55 25.67 -0.66
N LEU A 267 9.65 25.77 0.67
CA LEU A 267 10.92 25.76 1.37
C LEU A 267 11.74 24.48 1.10
N ASN A 268 11.11 23.31 1.24
CA ASN A 268 11.79 22.03 1.03
C ASN A 268 12.19 21.80 -0.43
N THR A 269 11.42 22.34 -1.39
CA THR A 269 11.79 22.29 -2.81
C THR A 269 13.04 23.11 -3.08
N ILE A 270 13.12 24.32 -2.51
CA ILE A 270 14.31 25.19 -2.61
C ILE A 270 15.53 24.51 -1.96
N LEU A 271 15.39 24.02 -0.72
CA LEU A 271 16.46 23.33 0.00
C LEU A 271 16.97 22.10 -0.77
N LYS A 272 16.06 21.28 -1.30
CA LYS A 272 16.42 20.12 -2.12
C LYS A 272 17.16 20.51 -3.40
N GLY A 273 16.72 21.60 -4.06
CA GLY A 273 17.40 22.15 -5.22
C GLY A 273 18.82 22.60 -4.88
N ALA A 274 18.98 23.38 -3.82
CA ALA A 274 20.28 23.85 -3.33
C ALA A 274 21.21 22.68 -2.96
N GLN A 275 20.70 21.66 -2.26
CA GLN A 275 21.48 20.47 -1.94
C GLN A 275 21.96 19.73 -3.19
N LYS A 276 21.12 19.58 -4.22
CA LYS A 276 21.53 18.95 -5.48
C LYS A 276 22.65 19.71 -6.18
N VAL A 277 22.58 21.05 -6.18
CA VAL A 277 23.64 21.91 -6.73
C VAL A 277 24.93 21.75 -5.93
N LEU A 278 24.85 21.82 -4.59
CA LEU A 278 26.00 21.72 -3.70
C LEU A 278 26.72 20.36 -3.76
N HIS A 279 25.99 19.28 -4.01
CA HIS A 279 26.54 17.92 -4.04
C HIS A 279 26.75 17.38 -5.47
N GLY A 280 26.64 18.21 -6.50
CA GLY A 280 26.90 17.82 -7.90
C GLY A 280 25.98 16.70 -8.42
N ALA A 281 24.74 16.64 -7.94
CA ALA A 281 23.77 15.59 -8.29
C ALA A 281 22.89 15.94 -9.50
N PHE A 282 23.46 16.64 -10.48
CA PHE A 282 22.84 16.98 -11.77
C PHE A 282 23.53 16.24 -12.91
#